data_AF-A0A9D8SH34-F1
#
_entry.id   AF-A0A9D8SH34-F1
#
_cell.length_a   1.000
_cell.length_b   1.000
_cell.length_c   1.000
_cell.angle_alpha   90.00
_cell.angle_beta   90.00
_cell.angle_gamma   90.00
#
_symmetry.space_group_name_H-M   'P 1'
#
loop_
_entity.id
_entity.type
_entity.pdbx_description
1 polymer ?
#
loop_
_entity_poly.entity_id
_entity_poly.type
_entity_poly.pdbx_seq_one_letter_code
_entity_poly.pdbx_strand_id
1 'polypeptide(L)'
;MRSKKWIAAALICGFIFGNAMAPVSAGIFDKVLKGGLVGVVVDATAPQIDKAINAITAKHGLSSTYATKVVPIVAIGDGSRAGAAQVSGPQELVDQCQAALQIEQTILGVRAMILIPIDKVAIKDINRIQGVGVAAQIDVKL
;
A
#
# COMPACT_ATOMS: atom_id res chain seq x y z
N MET A 1 -21.17 -17.67 -35.53
CA MET A 1 -20.48 -16.59 -34.74
C MET A 1 -20.01 -17.02 -33.33
N ARG A 2 -20.09 -18.31 -32.92
CA ARG A 2 -19.85 -18.74 -31.53
C ARG A 2 -18.39 -19.15 -31.21
N SER A 3 -17.54 -19.37 -32.22
CA SER A 3 -16.13 -19.77 -32.05
C SER A 3 -15.14 -18.61 -31.87
N LYS A 4 -15.49 -17.38 -32.31
CA LYS A 4 -14.60 -16.20 -32.19
C LYS A 4 -14.54 -15.62 -30.78
N LYS A 5 -15.56 -15.87 -29.94
CA LYS A 5 -15.63 -15.36 -28.56
C LYS A 5 -14.64 -16.06 -27.61
N TRP A 6 -14.34 -17.34 -27.87
CA TRP A 6 -13.41 -18.12 -27.06
C TRP A 6 -11.94 -17.78 -27.37
N ILE A 7 -11.63 -17.43 -28.62
CA ILE A 7 -10.30 -16.96 -29.04
C ILE A 7 -10.01 -15.58 -28.44
N ALA A 8 -11.01 -14.69 -28.40
CA ALA A 8 -10.89 -13.39 -27.74
C ALA A 8 -10.72 -13.54 -26.21
N ALA A 9 -11.46 -14.46 -25.58
CA ALA A 9 -11.31 -14.74 -24.15
C ALA A 9 -9.93 -15.36 -23.81
N ALA A 10 -9.43 -16.27 -24.65
CA ALA A 10 -8.10 -16.87 -24.47
C ALA A 10 -6.97 -15.86 -24.69
N LEU A 11 -7.11 -14.90 -25.62
CA LEU A 11 -6.14 -13.81 -25.80
C LEU A 11 -6.14 -12.83 -24.62
N ILE A 12 -7.30 -12.54 -24.03
CA ILE A 12 -7.39 -11.67 -22.85
C ILE A 12 -6.82 -12.37 -21.61
N CYS A 13 -7.12 -13.66 -21.41
CA CYS A 13 -6.50 -14.44 -20.34
C CYS A 13 -4.99 -14.62 -20.55
N GLY A 14 -4.54 -14.82 -21.79
CA GLY A 14 -3.12 -14.89 -22.15
C GLY A 14 -2.38 -13.56 -21.95
N PHE A 15 -3.05 -12.42 -22.10
CA PHE A 15 -2.45 -11.10 -21.85
C PHE A 15 -2.34 -10.77 -20.34
N ILE A 16 -3.26 -11.30 -19.53
CA ILE A 16 -3.24 -11.14 -18.07
C ILE A 16 -2.26 -12.14 -17.41
N PHE A 17 -2.10 -13.36 -17.95
CA PHE A 17 -1.16 -14.36 -17.43
C PHE A 17 0.24 -14.32 -18.08
N GLY A 18 0.39 -13.74 -19.27
CA GLY A 18 1.68 -13.64 -19.99
C GLY A 18 2.60 -12.51 -19.54
N ASN A 19 2.15 -11.64 -18.63
CA ASN A 19 2.98 -10.60 -17.98
C ASN A 19 3.25 -10.95 -16.52
N ALA A 20 3.60 -12.20 -16.23
CA ALA A 20 4.39 -12.47 -15.03
C ALA A 20 5.76 -11.80 -15.23
N MET A 21 5.94 -10.66 -14.56
CA MET A 21 7.15 -9.80 -14.57
C MET A 21 7.28 -8.79 -15.71
N ALA A 22 6.38 -7.81 -15.78
CA ALA A 22 6.85 -6.46 -16.06
C ALA A 22 7.37 -5.87 -14.74
N PRO A 23 8.60 -5.32 -14.66
CA PRO A 23 9.01 -4.56 -13.49
C PRO A 23 8.14 -3.29 -13.45
N VAL A 24 7.04 -3.33 -12.70
CA VAL A 24 6.29 -2.13 -12.30
C VAL A 24 7.10 -1.44 -11.21
N SER A 25 8.32 -1.01 -11.54
CA SER A 25 9.21 -0.35 -10.58
C SER A 25 10.27 0.42 -11.36
N ALA A 26 9.93 1.64 -11.77
CA ALA A 26 10.88 2.73 -12.05
C ALA A 26 10.13 3.92 -12.67
N GLY A 27 9.46 3.74 -13.80
CA GLY A 27 9.07 4.87 -14.67
C GLY A 27 7.97 5.80 -14.16
N ILE A 28 7.06 5.32 -13.29
CA ILE A 28 5.97 6.13 -12.72
C ILE A 28 6.40 6.79 -11.41
N PHE A 29 7.24 6.10 -10.62
CA PHE A 29 7.81 6.65 -9.39
C PHE A 29 8.87 7.73 -9.68
N ASP A 30 9.77 7.50 -10.63
CA ASP A 30 10.91 8.39 -10.93
C ASP A 30 10.48 9.76 -11.49
N LYS A 31 9.34 9.82 -12.19
CA LYS A 31 8.87 11.07 -12.83
C LYS A 31 8.09 12.00 -11.88
N VAL A 32 7.54 11.48 -10.79
CA VAL A 32 6.68 12.23 -9.86
C VAL A 32 7.40 12.59 -8.56
N LEU A 33 8.43 11.80 -8.23
CA LEU A 33 9.24 11.98 -7.03
C LEU A 33 10.11 13.23 -7.04
N LYS A 34 10.60 13.65 -8.21
CA LYS A 34 11.37 14.89 -8.38
C LYS A 34 10.55 16.18 -8.13
N GLY A 35 9.23 16.07 -7.93
CA GLY A 35 8.32 17.21 -7.82
C GLY A 35 7.66 17.44 -6.45
N GLY A 36 8.04 16.74 -5.37
CA GLY A 36 7.49 16.98 -4.02
C GLY A 36 6.01 16.54 -3.82
N LEU A 37 5.44 15.76 -4.74
CA LEU A 37 4.03 15.33 -4.75
C LEU A 37 3.85 13.85 -4.41
N VAL A 38 4.49 13.36 -3.35
CA VAL A 38 4.37 11.95 -2.91
C VAL A 38 2.93 11.56 -2.56
N GLY A 39 2.02 12.52 -2.31
CA GLY A 39 0.60 12.26 -2.04
C GLY A 39 -0.20 11.78 -3.24
N VAL A 40 0.14 12.23 -4.45
CA VAL A 40 -0.69 11.99 -5.65
C VAL A 40 -0.42 10.60 -6.27
N VAL A 41 0.75 10.01 -6.01
CA VAL A 41 1.13 8.69 -6.58
C VAL A 41 0.51 7.53 -5.79
N VAL A 42 0.42 7.67 -4.47
CA VAL A 42 -0.16 6.63 -3.60
C VAL A 42 -1.63 6.45 -3.94
N ASP A 43 -2.40 7.51 -4.17
CA ASP A 43 -3.85 7.40 -4.42
C ASP A 43 -4.20 6.68 -5.73
N ALA A 44 -3.43 6.86 -6.81
CA ALA A 44 -3.70 6.20 -8.09
C ALA A 44 -3.27 4.72 -8.14
N THR A 45 -2.29 4.34 -7.32
CA THR A 45 -1.68 2.99 -7.33
C THR A 45 -2.10 2.15 -6.13
N ALA A 46 -2.59 2.76 -5.06
CA ALA A 46 -3.05 2.11 -3.84
C ALA A 46 -4.02 0.94 -4.09
N PRO A 47 -5.06 1.06 -4.95
CA PRO A 47 -5.98 -0.07 -5.18
C PRO A 47 -5.32 -1.26 -5.88
N GLN A 48 -4.29 -1.03 -6.71
CA GLN A 48 -3.57 -2.10 -7.39
C GLN A 48 -2.58 -2.78 -6.45
N ILE A 49 -1.86 -1.98 -5.65
CA ILE A 49 -0.94 -2.49 -4.62
C ILE A 49 -1.72 -3.30 -3.58
N ASP A 50 -2.87 -2.82 -3.12
CA ASP A 50 -3.75 -3.51 -2.16
C ASP A 50 -4.18 -4.88 -2.70
N LYS A 51 -4.67 -4.94 -3.95
CA LYS A 51 -5.03 -6.19 -4.61
C LYS A 51 -3.84 -7.15 -4.76
N ALA A 52 -2.66 -6.63 -5.09
CA ALA A 52 -1.46 -7.44 -5.22
C ALA A 52 -1.06 -8.06 -3.87
N ILE A 53 -1.07 -7.26 -2.80
CA ILE A 53 -0.78 -7.76 -1.44
C ILE A 53 -1.81 -8.82 -1.05
N ASN A 54 -3.10 -8.55 -1.24
CA ASN A 54 -4.16 -9.52 -0.94
C ASN A 54 -4.03 -10.82 -1.75
N ALA A 55 -3.59 -10.75 -3.01
CA ALA A 55 -3.32 -11.93 -3.80
C ALA A 55 -2.11 -12.72 -3.28
N ILE A 56 -1.05 -12.04 -2.81
CA ILE A 56 0.13 -12.68 -2.23
C ILE A 56 -0.21 -13.33 -0.88
N THR A 57 -0.94 -12.64 0.00
CA THR A 57 -1.33 -13.20 1.30
C THR A 57 -2.30 -14.36 1.14
N ALA A 58 -3.24 -14.29 0.19
CA ALA A 58 -4.14 -15.38 -0.13
C ALA A 58 -3.41 -16.65 -0.59
N LYS A 59 -2.33 -16.50 -1.38
CA LYS A 59 -1.48 -17.64 -1.79
C LYS A 59 -0.83 -18.36 -0.60
N HIS A 60 -0.65 -17.66 0.52
CA HIS A 60 -0.09 -18.22 1.76
C HIS A 60 -1.16 -18.62 2.78
N GLY A 61 -2.44 -18.60 2.41
CA GLY A 61 -3.55 -18.94 3.30
C GLY A 61 -3.82 -17.88 4.38
N LEU A 62 -3.27 -16.67 4.23
CA LEU A 62 -3.39 -15.56 5.19
C LEU A 62 -4.41 -14.51 4.73
N SER A 63 -5.43 -14.94 3.97
CA SER A 63 -6.50 -14.06 3.53
C SER A 63 -7.25 -13.49 4.73
N SER A 64 -7.47 -12.19 4.73
CA SER A 64 -8.29 -11.53 5.73
C SER A 64 -9.72 -11.38 5.24
N THR A 65 -10.70 -11.52 6.15
CA THR A 65 -12.09 -11.08 5.92
C THR A 65 -12.28 -9.60 6.22
N TYR A 66 -11.28 -8.96 6.83
CA TYR A 66 -11.28 -7.52 7.09
C TYR A 66 -10.95 -6.73 5.84
N ALA A 67 -11.41 -5.48 5.81
CA ALA A 67 -11.10 -4.54 4.75
C ALA A 67 -9.60 -4.21 4.76
N THR A 68 -9.07 -3.84 3.61
CA THR A 68 -7.69 -3.40 3.44
C THR A 68 -7.63 -2.10 2.64
N LYS A 69 -6.67 -1.25 2.97
CA LYS A 69 -6.43 0.02 2.28
C LYS A 69 -4.95 0.36 2.33
N VAL A 70 -4.39 0.86 1.23
CA VAL A 70 -3.03 1.40 1.22
C VAL A 70 -3.07 2.90 1.51
N VAL A 71 -2.32 3.34 2.50
CA VAL A 71 -2.22 4.73 2.97
C VAL A 71 -0.77 5.19 2.97
N PRO A 72 -0.48 6.49 2.79
CA PRO A 72 0.89 7.01 2.87
C PRO A 72 1.48 6.86 4.28
N ILE A 73 2.80 6.67 4.35
CA ILE A 73 3.54 6.73 5.61
C ILE A 73 4.00 8.17 5.89
N VAL A 74 3.84 8.61 7.15
CA VAL A 74 4.31 9.90 7.66
C VAL A 74 5.33 9.65 8.77
N ALA A 75 6.60 9.96 8.55
CA ALA A 75 7.66 9.74 9.53
C ALA A 75 7.85 10.94 10.47
N ILE A 76 8.06 10.66 11.77
CA ILE A 76 8.45 11.66 12.77
C ILE A 76 9.98 11.70 12.88
N GLY A 77 10.58 12.86 12.57
CA GLY A 77 12.01 13.13 12.80
C GLY A 77 12.66 13.87 11.64
N ASP A 78 12.76 13.21 10.50
CA ASP A 78 13.52 13.63 9.31
C ASP A 78 12.62 14.17 8.18
N GLY A 79 11.30 14.14 8.35
CA GLY A 79 10.32 14.75 7.44
C GLY A 79 10.25 14.10 6.06
N SER A 80 10.96 12.98 5.85
CA SER A 80 10.98 12.25 4.59
C SER A 80 9.72 11.37 4.47
N ARG A 81 9.06 11.40 3.31
CA ARG A 81 7.92 10.53 3.00
C ARG A 81 8.45 9.21 2.48
N ALA A 82 8.58 8.22 3.36
CA ALA A 82 9.32 6.98 3.11
C ALA A 82 8.44 5.81 2.60
N GLY A 83 7.37 6.09 1.86
CA GLY A 83 6.56 5.06 1.19
C GLY A 83 5.11 4.98 1.64
N ALA A 84 4.57 3.77 1.69
CA ALA A 84 3.16 3.49 1.96
C ALA A 84 2.99 2.27 2.87
N ALA A 85 1.85 2.17 3.54
CA ALA A 85 1.48 1.04 4.37
C ALA A 85 0.11 0.52 3.97
N GLN A 86 -0.07 -0.79 3.90
CA GLN A 86 -1.40 -1.40 3.87
C GLN A 86 -1.90 -1.51 5.30
N VAL A 87 -3.08 -0.97 5.57
CA VAL A 87 -3.82 -1.13 6.82
C VAL A 87 -4.96 -2.10 6.64
N SER A 88 -5.33 -2.82 7.71
CA SER A 88 -6.45 -3.75 7.72
C SER A 88 -7.28 -3.65 9.01
N GLY A 89 -8.59 -3.82 8.90
CA GLY A 89 -9.55 -3.78 10.01
C GLY A 89 -11.00 -3.71 9.53
N PRO A 90 -11.97 -3.45 10.43
CA PRO A 90 -13.35 -3.19 10.06
C PRO A 90 -13.44 -2.05 9.03
N GLN A 91 -14.31 -2.19 8.02
CA GLN A 91 -14.40 -1.26 6.88
C GLN A 91 -14.55 0.20 7.33
N GLU A 92 -15.46 0.46 8.26
CA GLU A 92 -15.74 1.80 8.78
C GLU A 92 -14.51 2.48 9.41
N LEU A 93 -13.59 1.70 9.98
CA LEU A 93 -12.37 2.19 10.62
C LEU A 93 -11.23 2.33 9.61
N VAL A 94 -11.13 1.39 8.66
CA VAL A 94 -10.16 1.45 7.56
C VAL A 94 -10.41 2.68 6.68
N ASP A 95 -11.66 3.04 6.45
CA ASP A 95 -12.01 4.24 5.68
C ASP A 95 -11.61 5.53 6.39
N GLN A 96 -11.69 5.56 7.73
CA GLN A 96 -11.23 6.67 8.57
C GLN A 96 -9.69 6.79 8.61
N CYS A 97 -8.96 5.72 8.31
CA CYS A 97 -7.50 5.75 8.28
C CYS A 97 -7.01 6.52 7.05
N GLN A 98 -6.24 7.59 7.28
CA GLN A 98 -5.70 8.44 6.22
C GLN A 98 -4.19 8.27 6.03
N ALA A 99 -3.46 7.87 7.07
CA ALA A 99 -2.02 7.63 7.01
C ALA A 99 -1.59 6.57 8.02
N ALA A 100 -0.35 6.10 7.89
CA ALA A 100 0.36 5.38 8.94
C ALA A 100 1.51 6.26 9.45
N LEU A 101 1.50 6.58 10.74
CA LEU A 101 2.60 7.27 11.40
C LEU A 101 3.77 6.31 11.58
N GLN A 102 4.97 6.70 11.15
CA GLN A 102 6.19 5.96 11.41
C GLN A 102 7.02 6.67 12.48
N ILE A 103 7.40 5.91 13.51
CA ILE A 103 8.35 6.31 14.53
C ILE A 103 9.49 5.30 14.50
N GLU A 104 10.67 5.79 14.18
CA GLU A 104 11.89 5.01 14.23
C GLU A 104 12.68 5.37 15.49
N GLN A 105 12.96 4.38 16.33
CA GLN A 105 13.71 4.61 17.56
C GLN A 105 14.55 3.39 17.93
N THR A 106 15.73 3.65 18.47
CA THR A 106 16.54 2.60 19.08
C THR A 106 16.06 2.38 20.51
N ILE A 107 15.56 1.18 20.80
CA ILE A 107 15.06 0.77 22.11
C ILE A 107 15.94 -0.38 22.59
N LEU A 108 16.62 -0.20 23.73
CA LEU A 108 17.50 -1.20 24.33
C LEU A 108 18.56 -1.75 23.35
N GLY A 109 19.09 -0.89 22.47
CA GLY A 109 20.09 -1.27 21.47
C GLY A 109 19.54 -1.93 20.20
N VAL A 110 18.21 -2.11 20.08
CA VAL A 110 17.54 -2.66 18.90
C VAL A 110 16.78 -1.56 18.17
N ARG A 111 16.91 -1.50 16.85
CA ARG A 111 16.13 -0.58 16.01
C ARG A 111 14.67 -1.06 15.97
N ALA A 112 13.78 -0.24 16.49
CA ALA A 112 12.34 -0.46 16.43
C ALA A 112 11.72 0.47 15.39
N MET A 113 10.90 -0.11 14.50
CA MET A 113 10.08 0.63 13.56
C MET A 113 8.62 0.46 13.97
N ILE A 114 8.03 1.56 14.40
CA ILE A 114 6.68 1.58 14.94
C ILE A 114 5.77 2.24 13.91
N LEU A 115 4.77 1.50 13.42
CA LEU A 115 3.77 2.00 12.50
C LEU A 115 2.40 2.06 13.17
N ILE A 116 1.75 3.23 13.12
CA ILE A 116 0.48 3.48 13.80
C ILE A 116 -0.53 4.04 12.79
N PRO A 117 -1.67 3.37 12.53
CA PRO A 117 -2.75 3.91 11.70
C PRO A 117 -3.36 5.16 12.35
N ILE A 118 -3.46 6.25 11.59
CA ILE A 118 -3.94 7.55 12.08
C ILE A 118 -5.01 8.17 11.17
N ASP A 119 -5.82 9.04 11.77
CA ASP A 119 -6.96 9.72 11.16
C ASP A 119 -6.59 10.84 10.18
N LYS A 120 -5.33 11.31 10.17
CA LYS A 120 -4.87 12.46 9.38
C LYS A 120 -3.48 12.25 8.81
N VAL A 121 -3.21 12.83 7.65
CA VAL A 121 -1.85 12.91 7.08
C VAL A 121 -1.07 14.05 7.75
N ALA A 122 -0.77 13.90 9.05
CA ALA A 122 -0.09 14.93 9.86
C ALA A 122 0.78 14.30 10.96
N ILE A 123 1.59 15.13 11.62
CA ILE A 123 2.46 14.75 12.75
C ILE A 123 2.02 15.36 14.09
N LYS A 124 0.98 16.20 14.09
CA LYS A 124 0.42 16.87 15.28
C LYS A 124 -1.11 16.78 15.24
N ASP A 125 -1.73 16.77 16.42
CA ASP A 125 -3.20 16.71 16.59
C ASP A 125 -3.86 15.53 15.83
N ILE A 126 -3.15 14.40 15.85
CA ILE A 126 -3.53 13.13 15.21
C ILE A 126 -4.11 12.16 16.23
N ASN A 127 -5.06 11.35 15.78
CA ASN A 127 -5.63 10.28 16.57
C ASN A 127 -5.27 8.92 15.97
N ARG A 128 -4.92 7.97 16.84
CA ARG A 128 -4.78 6.57 16.44
C ARG A 128 -6.15 6.00 16.12
N ILE A 129 -6.29 5.34 14.97
CA ILE A 129 -7.47 4.54 14.66
C ILE A 129 -7.36 3.19 15.38
N GLN A 130 -8.13 3.03 16.45
CA GLN A 130 -8.20 1.77 17.19
C GLN A 130 -8.92 0.71 16.35
N GLY A 131 -8.51 -0.56 16.45
CA GLY A 131 -9.11 -1.64 15.67
C GLY A 131 -8.59 -1.79 14.23
N VAL A 132 -7.68 -0.90 13.79
CA VAL A 132 -6.96 -1.00 12.53
C VAL A 132 -5.49 -1.29 12.80
N GLY A 133 -4.93 -2.26 12.08
CA GLY A 133 -3.53 -2.63 12.13
C GLY A 133 -2.83 -2.40 10.80
N VAL A 134 -1.50 -2.37 10.82
CA VAL A 134 -0.69 -2.39 9.59
C VAL A 134 -0.47 -3.84 9.17
N ALA A 135 -0.87 -4.17 7.95
CA ALA A 135 -0.75 -5.48 7.35
C ALA A 135 0.53 -5.62 6.50
N ALA A 136 0.98 -4.52 5.87
CA ALA A 136 2.21 -4.50 5.08
C ALA A 136 2.83 -3.09 5.08
N GLN A 137 4.16 -3.04 5.01
CA GLN A 137 4.91 -1.84 4.69
C GLN A 137 5.43 -1.94 3.25
N ILE A 138 5.35 -0.85 2.51
CA ILE A 138 5.78 -0.73 1.12
C ILE A 138 6.85 0.35 1.08
N ASP A 139 8.10 -0.11 1.00
CA ASP A 139 9.24 0.78 0.79
C ASP A 139 9.33 1.15 -0.69
N VAL A 140 9.32 2.44 -0.97
CA VAL A 140 9.59 2.95 -2.31
C VAL A 140 11.07 3.34 -2.34
N LYS A 141 11.88 2.55 -3.06
CA LYS A 141 13.23 2.99 -3.41
C LYS A 141 13.11 4.16 -4.38
N LEU A 142 13.61 5.29 -3.92
CA LEU A 142 13.78 6.53 -4.68
C LEU A 142 15.06 6.48 -5.50
#